data_AF-A0A9D7TN83-F1
#
_entry.id   AF-A0A9D7TN83-F1
#
_cell.length_a   1.000
_cell.length_b   1.000
_cell.length_c   1.000
_cell.angle_alpha   90.00
_cell.angle_beta   90.00
_cell.angle_gamma   90.00
#
_symmetry.space_group_name_H-M   'P 1'
#
loop_
_entity.id
_entity.type
_entity.pdbx_description
1 polymer ?
#
loop_
_entity_poly.entity_id
_entity_poly.type
_entity_poly.pdbx_seq_one_letter_code
_entity_poly.pdbx_strand_id
1 'polypeptide(L)'
;MKLVCLFADFNKKHYYFKEDVADISHTKAIDIYHELKTYDLNVDIYDPWANPEEVRHEYGISSYNKLPDTKYDAVILAMGHKTFESLTLEAIKKENSVVYDVKAVLPKELLDG
;
A
#
# COMPACT_ATOMS: atom_id res chain seq x y z
N MET A 1 -5.36 -5.07 16.01
CA MET A 1 -5.90 -5.00 14.63
C MET A 1 -4.72 -4.90 13.68
N LYS A 2 -4.60 -5.81 12.73
CA LYS A 2 -3.52 -5.84 11.73
C LYS A 2 -4.09 -5.41 10.37
N LEU A 3 -3.47 -4.42 9.76
CA LEU A 3 -3.94 -3.84 8.50
C LEU A 3 -2.82 -3.69 7.49
N VAL A 4 -3.19 -3.79 6.22
CA VAL A 4 -2.29 -3.56 5.10
C VAL A 4 -2.71 -2.31 4.36
N CYS A 5 -1.76 -1.42 4.14
CA CYS A 5 -1.91 -0.29 3.24
C CYS A 5 -1.26 -0.64 1.91
N LEU A 6 -2.08 -0.66 0.87
CA LEU A 6 -1.70 -0.91 -0.51
C LEU A 6 -1.35 0.44 -1.14
N PHE A 7 -0.09 0.57 -1.52
CA PHE A 7 0.45 1.72 -2.21
C PHE A 7 1.08 1.26 -3.50
N ALA A 8 0.85 1.99 -4.57
CA ALA A 8 1.70 1.90 -5.73
C ALA A 8 1.93 3.36 -6.07
N ASP A 9 3.16 3.84 -6.06
CA ASP A 9 3.44 5.20 -6.54
C ASP A 9 4.13 5.14 -7.90
N PHE A 10 3.54 5.80 -8.89
CA PHE A 10 4.14 5.96 -10.21
C PHE A 10 4.71 7.37 -10.35
N ASN A 11 5.76 7.67 -9.59
CA ASN A 11 6.64 8.76 -9.99
C ASN A 11 7.58 8.28 -11.12
N LYS A 12 7.01 7.88 -12.27
CA LYS A 12 7.67 8.17 -13.56
C LYS A 12 7.21 9.56 -13.98
N LYS A 13 7.84 10.61 -13.45
CA LYS A 13 7.82 11.91 -14.12
C LYS A 13 9.23 12.37 -14.44
N HIS A 14 9.57 12.12 -15.71
CA HIS A 14 10.31 13.01 -16.58
C HIS A 14 11.58 13.66 -15.99
N TYR A 15 12.74 13.04 -16.19
CA TYR A 15 13.84 13.56 -17.00
C TYR A 15 14.93 12.46 -17.02
N TYR A 16 15.71 12.41 -18.08
CA TYR A 16 16.74 11.40 -18.35
C TYR A 16 17.60 11.01 -17.12
N PHE A 17 17.98 9.72 -17.05
CA PHE A 17 18.91 9.06 -16.10
C PHE A 17 18.36 8.51 -14.76
N LYS A 18 17.54 7.45 -14.83
CA LYS A 18 17.73 6.17 -14.10
C LYS A 18 16.62 5.20 -14.49
N GLU A 19 17.00 4.00 -14.90
CA GLU A 19 16.06 2.91 -15.21
C GLU A 19 15.30 2.49 -13.94
N ASP A 20 13.97 2.38 -14.05
CA ASP A 20 13.02 1.69 -13.15
C ASP A 20 13.24 1.77 -11.61
N VAL A 21 13.52 2.96 -11.07
CA VAL A 21 13.47 3.19 -9.61
C VAL A 21 12.19 3.93 -9.25
N ALA A 22 11.38 3.35 -8.36
CA ALA A 22 10.24 4.04 -7.77
C ALA A 22 10.74 5.19 -6.87
N ASP A 23 10.37 6.44 -7.18
CA ASP A 23 10.71 7.57 -6.32
C ASP A 23 9.79 7.59 -5.10
N ILE A 24 10.31 7.06 -4.00
CA ILE A 24 9.63 6.99 -2.70
C ILE A 24 9.62 8.32 -1.95
N SER A 25 10.48 9.28 -2.34
CA SER A 25 10.83 10.51 -1.58
C SER A 25 9.66 11.46 -1.30
N HIS A 26 8.55 11.31 -2.05
CA HIS A 26 7.42 12.24 -2.03
C HIS A 26 6.06 11.56 -1.88
N THR A 27 6.02 10.31 -1.44
CA THR A 27 4.75 9.59 -1.37
C THR A 27 3.91 10.01 -0.14
N LYS A 28 2.65 10.38 -0.38
CA LYS A 28 1.64 10.59 0.70
C LYS A 28 1.34 9.29 1.45
N ALA A 29 1.87 8.16 1.01
CA ALA A 29 1.77 6.89 1.68
C ALA A 29 2.35 6.91 3.10
N ILE A 30 3.48 7.61 3.26
CA ILE A 30 4.17 7.69 4.55
C ILE A 30 3.34 8.48 5.56
N ASP A 31 2.66 9.54 5.12
CA ASP A 31 1.76 10.32 6.00
C ASP A 31 0.60 9.46 6.51
N ILE A 32 -0.03 8.68 5.63
CA ILE A 32 -1.12 7.75 5.99
C ILE A 32 -0.60 6.69 6.95
N TYR A 33 0.58 6.12 6.70
CA TYR A 33 1.21 5.17 7.60
C TYR A 33 1.41 5.76 9.00
N HIS A 34 2.03 6.95 9.10
CA HIS A 34 2.28 7.60 10.38
C HIS A 34 0.99 7.92 11.13
N GLU A 35 -0.02 8.42 10.45
CA GLU A 35 -1.34 8.68 11.05
C GLU A 35 -1.95 7.39 11.61
N LEU A 36 -1.96 6.30 10.84
CA LEU A 36 -2.45 5.00 11.32
C LEU A 36 -1.65 4.46 12.51
N LYS A 37 -0.33 4.70 12.53
CA LYS A 37 0.53 4.34 13.67
C LYS A 37 0.18 5.11 14.96
N THR A 38 -0.39 6.31 14.87
CA THR A 38 -0.83 7.08 16.06
C THR A 38 -1.98 6.41 16.82
N TYR A 39 -2.77 5.56 16.15
CA TYR A 39 -3.84 4.76 16.73
C TYR A 39 -3.37 3.39 17.26
N ASP A 40 -2.05 3.18 17.40
CA ASP A 40 -1.42 1.92 17.83
C ASP A 40 -1.77 0.71 16.94
N LEU A 41 -1.96 0.95 15.65
CA LEU A 41 -2.28 -0.09 14.68
C LEU A 41 -1.03 -0.82 14.20
N ASN A 42 -1.18 -2.10 13.89
CA ASN A 42 -0.13 -2.90 13.25
C ASN A 42 -0.28 -2.78 11.72
N VAL A 43 0.46 -1.85 11.13
CA VAL A 43 0.37 -1.45 9.72
C VAL A 43 1.51 -2.10 8.94
N ASP A 44 1.16 -2.95 7.97
CA ASP A 44 2.07 -3.40 6.93
C ASP A 44 1.88 -2.52 5.68
N ILE A 45 2.98 -2.12 5.05
CA ILE A 45 2.98 -1.40 3.77
C ILE A 45 3.26 -2.40 2.66
N TYR A 46 2.41 -2.46 1.65
CA TYR A 46 2.68 -3.19 0.41
C TYR A 46 2.77 -2.22 -0.76
N ASP A 47 3.91 -2.22 -1.44
CA ASP A 47 4.10 -1.54 -2.71
C ASP A 47 4.92 -2.41 -3.68
N PRO A 48 4.30 -2.88 -4.80
CA PRO A 48 4.98 -3.79 -5.73
C PRO A 48 6.16 -3.15 -6.48
N TRP A 49 6.30 -1.83 -6.44
CA TRP A 49 7.34 -1.08 -7.15
C TRP A 49 8.41 -0.52 -6.22
N ALA A 50 8.10 -0.33 -4.93
CA ALA A 50 9.08 0.15 -3.96
C ALA A 50 10.10 -0.93 -3.57
N ASN A 51 11.36 -0.53 -3.38
CA ASN A 51 12.39 -1.38 -2.79
C ASN A 51 12.28 -1.30 -1.24
N PRO A 52 12.00 -2.41 -0.53
CA PRO A 52 11.88 -2.40 0.93
C PRO A 52 13.12 -1.86 1.66
N GLU A 53 14.30 -2.10 1.12
CA GLU A 53 15.55 -1.63 1.73
C GLU A 53 15.69 -0.10 1.63
N GLU A 54 15.26 0.48 0.51
CA GLU A 54 15.25 1.94 0.32
C GLU A 54 14.18 2.60 1.19
N VAL A 55 12.97 2.02 1.27
CA VAL A 55 11.91 2.51 2.17
C VAL A 55 12.38 2.51 3.63
N ARG A 56 13.07 1.44 4.05
CA ARG A 56 13.64 1.37 5.40
C ARG A 56 14.76 2.38 5.60
N HIS A 57 15.62 2.60 4.60
CA HIS A 57 16.71 3.56 4.69
C HIS A 57 16.21 5.01 4.82
N GLU A 58 15.25 5.39 3.98
CA GLU A 58 14.72 6.76 3.90
C GLU A 58 13.74 7.08 5.04
N TYR A 59 12.90 6.11 5.43
CA TYR A 59 11.79 6.38 6.35
C TYR A 59 11.85 5.58 7.65
N GLY A 60 12.74 4.59 7.78
CA GLY A 60 12.76 3.70 8.94
C GLY A 60 11.54 2.77 9.01
N ILE A 61 10.81 2.59 7.90
CA ILE A 61 9.56 1.82 7.84
C ILE A 61 9.80 0.49 7.11
N SER A 62 9.20 -0.58 7.61
CA SER A 62 9.16 -1.86 6.92
C SER A 62 8.05 -1.88 5.87
N SER A 63 8.40 -2.30 4.65
CA SER A 63 7.44 -2.50 3.55
C SER A 63 7.70 -3.82 2.84
N TYR A 64 6.71 -4.25 2.04
CA TYR A 64 6.78 -5.47 1.24
C TYR A 64 6.55 -5.12 -0.23
N ASN A 65 7.38 -5.67 -1.11
CA ASN A 65 7.17 -5.61 -2.56
C ASN A 65 6.51 -6.87 -3.13
N LYS A 66 6.25 -7.85 -2.27
CA LYS A 66 5.44 -9.04 -2.54
C LYS A 66 4.45 -9.18 -1.41
N LEU A 67 3.20 -9.48 -1.72
CA LEU A 67 2.22 -9.70 -0.67
C LEU A 67 2.66 -10.86 0.23
N PRO A 68 2.73 -10.65 1.55
CA PRO A 68 3.03 -11.73 2.48
C PRO A 68 1.85 -12.70 2.55
N ASP A 69 2.15 -13.96 2.91
CA ASP A 69 1.12 -14.97 3.21
C ASP A 69 0.53 -14.69 4.60
N THR A 70 -0.25 -13.61 4.69
CA THR A 70 -0.88 -13.13 5.92
C THR A 70 -2.19 -12.46 5.59
N LYS A 71 -3.20 -12.72 6.44
CA LYS A 71 -4.52 -12.11 6.32
C LYS A 71 -4.69 -10.92 7.24
N TYR A 72 -5.36 -9.89 6.75
CA TYR A 72 -5.53 -8.60 7.41
C TYR A 72 -6.97 -8.37 7.88
N ASP A 73 -7.11 -7.65 9.00
CA ASP A 73 -8.39 -7.17 9.54
C ASP A 73 -8.92 -5.98 8.74
N ALA A 74 -8.03 -5.20 8.11
CA ALA A 74 -8.42 -4.20 7.13
C ALA A 74 -7.41 -4.06 5.99
N VAL A 75 -7.91 -3.73 4.81
CA VAL A 75 -7.14 -3.45 3.60
C VAL A 75 -7.46 -2.02 3.17
N ILE A 76 -6.44 -1.17 3.11
CA ILE A 76 -6.59 0.23 2.72
C ILE A 76 -5.89 0.42 1.38
N LEU A 77 -6.64 0.71 0.33
CA LEU A 77 -6.10 1.19 -0.94
C LEU A 77 -5.91 2.70 -0.84
N ALA A 78 -4.71 3.10 -0.46
CA ALA A 78 -4.42 4.50 -0.19
C ALA A 78 -4.04 5.28 -1.46
N MET A 79 -3.56 4.58 -2.49
CA MET A 79 -3.30 5.14 -3.81
C MET A 79 -3.91 4.28 -4.91
N GLY A 80 -4.65 4.94 -5.80
CA GLY A 80 -5.43 4.31 -6.84
C GLY A 80 -4.59 3.99 -8.06
N HIS A 81 -4.14 2.74 -8.18
CA HIS A 81 -3.43 2.25 -9.35
C HIS A 81 -4.10 1.01 -9.92
N LYS A 82 -4.13 0.92 -11.25
CA LYS A 82 -4.69 -0.23 -11.98
C LYS A 82 -4.04 -1.57 -11.61
N THR A 83 -2.80 -1.53 -11.11
CA THR A 83 -2.08 -2.70 -10.57
C THR A 83 -2.88 -3.45 -9.51
N PHE A 84 -3.80 -2.77 -8.82
CA PHE A 84 -4.63 -3.36 -7.78
C PHE A 84 -5.99 -3.86 -8.29
N GLU A 85 -6.38 -3.57 -9.53
CA GLU A 85 -7.60 -4.13 -10.13
C GLU A 85 -7.50 -5.66 -10.26
N SER A 86 -6.30 -6.19 -10.48
CA SER A 86 -6.04 -7.63 -10.55
C SER A 86 -5.68 -8.26 -9.20
N LEU A 87 -5.68 -7.49 -8.11
CA LEU A 87 -5.33 -8.00 -6.79
C LEU A 87 -6.48 -8.86 -6.25
N THR A 88 -6.20 -10.12 -5.94
CA THR A 88 -7.17 -11.00 -5.29
C THR A 88 -7.27 -10.68 -3.79
N LEU A 89 -8.16 -9.75 -3.43
CA LEU A 89 -8.36 -9.32 -2.05
C LEU A 89 -8.67 -10.50 -1.10
N GLU A 90 -9.38 -11.52 -1.57
CA GLU A 90 -9.70 -12.75 -0.82
C GLU A 90 -8.46 -13.50 -0.29
N ALA A 91 -7.32 -13.38 -0.99
CA ALA A 91 -6.08 -14.01 -0.55
C ALA A 91 -5.48 -13.30 0.68
N ILE A 92 -5.75 -12.00 0.83
CA ILE A 92 -5.13 -11.15 1.85
C ILE A 92 -6.09 -10.66 2.92
N LYS A 93 -7.41 -10.82 2.73
CA LYS A 93 -8.39 -10.43 3.73
C LYS A 93 -8.81 -11.58 4.63
N LYS A 94 -9.14 -11.26 5.88
CA LYS A 94 -9.91 -12.14 6.75
C LYS A 94 -11.39 -12.10 6.38
N GLU A 95 -12.17 -13.06 6.88
CA GLU A 95 -13.61 -13.15 6.63
C GLU A 95 -14.37 -11.88 7.05
N ASN A 96 -14.06 -11.32 8.23
CA ASN A 96 -14.65 -10.09 8.74
C ASN A 96 -13.71 -8.88 8.58
N SER A 97 -13.17 -8.67 7.37
CA SER A 97 -12.27 -7.55 7.09
C SER A 97 -13.01 -6.31 6.59
N VAL A 98 -12.43 -5.13 6.79
CA VAL A 98 -12.85 -3.90 6.10
C VAL A 98 -11.96 -3.59 4.91
N VAL A 99 -12.53 -3.33 3.74
CA VAL A 99 -11.82 -2.80 2.57
C VAL A 99 -12.22 -1.34 2.35
N TYR A 100 -11.22 -0.46 2.38
CA TYR A 100 -11.41 0.96 2.12
C TYR A 100 -10.52 1.42 0.96
N ASP A 101 -11.12 2.09 -0.03
CA ASP A 101 -10.41 2.63 -1.18
C ASP A 101 -10.52 4.14 -1.22
N VAL A 102 -9.42 4.82 -0.88
CA VAL A 102 -9.33 6.28 -0.81
C VAL A 102 -9.58 6.93 -2.18
N LYS A 103 -9.36 6.19 -3.28
CA LYS A 103 -9.42 6.71 -4.65
C LYS A 103 -10.56 6.11 -5.48
N ALA A 104 -11.34 5.18 -4.93
CA ALA A 104 -12.44 4.51 -5.60
C ALA A 104 -12.06 3.85 -6.95
N VAL A 105 -10.95 3.12 -6.97
CA VAL A 105 -10.46 2.32 -8.10
C VAL A 105 -11.10 0.94 -8.14
N LEU A 106 -11.33 0.33 -6.97
CA LEU A 106 -11.94 -1.01 -6.88
C LEU A 106 -13.44 -0.96 -7.20
N PRO A 107 -14.01 -2.07 -7.74
CA PRO A 107 -15.44 -2.24 -7.86
C PRO A 107 -16.17 -2.03 -6.52
N LYS A 108 -17.33 -1.36 -6.55
CA LYS A 108 -18.10 -1.00 -5.35
C LYS A 108 -18.51 -2.21 -4.52
N GLU A 109 -18.67 -3.36 -5.15
CA GLU A 109 -19.04 -4.63 -4.53
C GLU A 109 -17.94 -5.17 -3.61
N LEU A 110 -16.72 -4.67 -3.74
CA LEU A 110 -15.56 -5.05 -2.92
C LEU A 110 -15.31 -4.08 -1.75
N LEU A 111 -16.09 -3.00 -1.63
CA LEU A 111 -15.86 -1.90 -0.68
C LEU A 111 -16.87 -1.91 0.46
N ASP A 112 -16.40 -1.60 1.67
CA ASP A 112 -17.23 -1.50 2.87
C ASP A 112 -17.58 -0.05 3.25
N GLY A 113 -17.04 0.95 2.54
CA GLY A 113 -17.26 2.38 2.80
C GLY A 113 -16.71 3.31 1.73
#